data_AF-A0AA50ZEZ0-F1
#
_entry.id   AF-A0AA50ZEZ0-F1
#
_cell.length_a   1.000
_cell.length_b   1.000
_cell.length_c   1.000
_cell.angle_alpha   90.00
_cell.angle_beta   90.00
_cell.angle_gamma   90.00
#
_symmetry.space_group_name_H-M   'P 1'
#
loop_
_entity.id
_entity.type
_entity.pdbx_description
1 polymer ?
#
loop_
_entity_poly.entity_id
_entity_poly.type
_entity_poly.pdbx_seq_one_letter_code
_entity_poly.pdbx_strand_id
1 'polypeptide(L)'
;EYEPRVVNQLLEFTYRYVTSVLDDSRVFANHAKKKAIDLDDVRLSVQMQLDKSFTNPPPREVLLELARVKNVNPLPLIKPHCGLRLPP
;
A
#
# COMPACT_ATOMS: atom_id res chain seq x y z
N GLU A 1 -4.26 31.49 0.30
CA GLU A 1 -4.67 31.35 -1.11
C GLU A 1 -4.17 30.01 -1.64
N TYR A 2 -4.89 29.38 -2.57
CA TYR A 2 -4.48 28.13 -3.21
C TYR A 2 -4.47 28.31 -4.73
N GLU A 3 -3.71 27.47 -5.44
CA GLU A 3 -3.67 27.50 -6.89
C GLU A 3 -4.97 26.90 -7.47
N PRO A 4 -5.73 27.62 -8.33
CA PRO A 4 -7.01 27.13 -8.86
C PRO A 4 -6.95 25.76 -9.55
N ARG A 5 -5.79 25.39 -10.10
CA ARG A 5 -5.57 24.09 -10.75
C ARG A 5 -5.67 22.91 -9.79
N VAL A 6 -5.36 23.11 -8.51
CA VAL A 6 -5.42 22.05 -7.48
C VAL A 6 -6.85 21.50 -7.35
N VAL A 7 -7.86 22.37 -7.48
CA VAL A 7 -9.27 21.94 -7.44
C VAL A 7 -9.59 21.00 -8.59
N ASN A 8 -9.15 21.32 -9.80
CA ASN A 8 -9.38 20.47 -10.97
C ASN A 8 -8.64 19.13 -10.85
N GLN A 9 -7.41 19.15 -10.33
CA GLN A 9 -6.63 17.91 -10.09
C GLN A 9 -7.28 17.01 -9.05
N LEU A 10 -7.78 17.58 -7.94
CA LEU A 10 -8.49 16.81 -6.91
C LEU A 10 -9.85 16.29 -7.42
N LEU A 11 -10.53 17.04 -8.27
CA LEU A 11 -11.77 16.60 -8.90
C LEU A 11 -11.52 15.42 -9.83
N GLU A 12 -10.50 15.51 -10.70
CA GLU A 12 -10.11 14.43 -11.59
C GLU A 12 -9.68 13.18 -10.81
N PHE A 13 -8.89 13.37 -9.74
CA PHE A 13 -8.51 12.29 -8.83
C PHE A 13 -9.75 11.61 -8.21
N THR A 14 -10.70 12.39 -7.71
CA THR A 14 -11.93 11.88 -7.10
C THR A 14 -12.76 11.11 -8.12
N TYR A 15 -12.89 11.63 -9.34
CA TYR A 15 -13.61 10.95 -10.42
C TYR A 15 -12.97 9.61 -10.77
N ARG A 16 -11.64 9.57 -10.93
CA ARG A 16 -10.89 8.33 -11.19
C ARG A 16 -11.02 7.33 -10.05
N TYR A 17 -10.95 7.79 -8.81
CA TYR A 17 -11.11 6.95 -7.62
C TYR A 17 -12.51 6.32 -7.56
N VAL A 18 -13.57 7.13 -7.69
CA VAL A 18 -14.96 6.64 -7.64
C VAL A 18 -15.24 5.67 -8.79
N THR A 19 -14.77 5.97 -10.00
CA THR A 19 -14.92 5.07 -11.15
C THR A 19 -14.24 3.72 -10.88
N SER A 20 -12.99 3.73 -10.42
CA SER A 20 -12.24 2.51 -10.08
C SER A 20 -12.96 1.67 -9.03
N VAL A 21 -13.45 2.29 -7.95
CA VAL A 21 -14.17 1.58 -6.88
C VAL A 21 -15.46 0.96 -7.41
N LEU A 22 -16.21 1.68 -8.25
CA LEU A 22 -17.47 1.18 -8.82
C LEU A 22 -17.26 0.07 -9.85
N ASP A 23 -16.18 0.12 -10.63
CA ASP A 23 -15.80 -0.94 -11.55
C ASP A 23 -15.48 -2.24 -10.79
N ASP A 24 -14.69 -2.17 -9.72
CA ASP A 24 -14.42 -3.32 -8.84
C ASP A 24 -15.71 -3.82 -8.15
N SER A 25 -16.56 -2.90 -7.70
CA SER A 25 -17.83 -3.24 -7.04
C SER A 25 -18.75 -4.01 -7.99
N ARG A 26 -18.76 -3.63 -9.28
CA ARG A 26 -19.50 -4.33 -10.33
C ARG A 26 -18.98 -5.76 -10.51
N VAL A 27 -17.67 -5.96 -10.49
CA VAL A 27 -17.06 -7.29 -10.59
C VAL A 27 -17.48 -8.17 -9.41
N PHE A 28 -17.50 -7.64 -8.19
CA PHE A 28 -17.94 -8.38 -7.00
C PHE A 28 -19.43 -8.71 -7.03
N ALA A 29 -20.28 -7.76 -7.40
CA ALA A 29 -21.71 -7.99 -7.59
C ALA A 29 -21.98 -9.09 -8.64
N ASN A 30 -21.28 -9.04 -9.77
CA ASN A 30 -21.37 -10.05 -10.82
C ASN A 30 -20.91 -11.42 -10.36
N HIS A 31 -19.82 -11.50 -9.58
CA HIS A 31 -19.33 -12.74 -8.99
C HIS A 31 -20.37 -13.36 -8.04
N ALA A 32 -21.05 -12.53 -7.25
CA ALA A 32 -22.15 -12.93 -6.38
C ALA A 32 -23.50 -13.15 -7.11
N LYS A 33 -23.54 -13.04 -8.45
CA LYS A 33 -24.75 -13.15 -9.28
C LYS A 33 -25.86 -12.17 -8.91
N LYS A 34 -25.49 -11.01 -8.34
CA LYS A 34 -26.42 -9.91 -8.03
C LYS A 34 -26.71 -9.10 -9.29
N LYS A 35 -27.92 -8.56 -9.41
CA LYS A 35 -28.31 -7.69 -10.55
C LYS A 35 -27.89 -6.22 -10.38
N ALA A 36 -27.66 -5.81 -9.13
CA ALA A 36 -27.26 -4.46 -8.76
C ALA A 36 -26.13 -4.51 -7.74
N ILE A 37 -25.34 -3.44 -7.70
CA ILE A 37 -24.29 -3.24 -6.69
C ILE A 37 -24.99 -2.91 -5.37
N ASP A 38 -24.57 -3.56 -4.29
CA ASP A 38 -24.99 -3.22 -2.92
C ASP A 38 -23.86 -2.61 -2.10
N LEU A 39 -24.17 -2.27 -0.84
CA LEU A 39 -23.21 -1.62 0.06
C LEU A 39 -22.01 -2.52 0.39
N ASP A 40 -22.19 -3.84 0.41
CA ASP A 40 -21.13 -4.76 0.78
C ASP A 40 -20.12 -4.91 -0.36
N ASP A 41 -20.60 -4.89 -1.61
CA ASP A 41 -19.73 -4.84 -2.80
C ASP A 41 -18.82 -3.60 -2.77
N VAL A 42 -19.38 -2.41 -2.47
CA VAL A 42 -18.62 -1.15 -2.38
C VAL A 42 -17.63 -1.16 -1.23
N ARG A 43 -18.05 -1.65 -0.04
CA ARG A 43 -17.15 -1.78 1.11
C ARG A 43 -15.96 -2.66 0.80
N LEU A 44 -16.19 -3.80 0.14
CA LEU A 44 -15.14 -4.72 -0.27
C LEU A 44 -14.18 -4.06 -1.25
N SER A 45 -14.67 -3.34 -2.26
CA SER A 45 -13.84 -2.59 -3.21
C SER A 45 -12.96 -1.54 -2.54
N VAL A 46 -13.53 -0.76 -1.64
CA VAL A 46 -12.75 0.25 -0.89
C VAL A 46 -11.67 -0.42 -0.05
N GLN A 47 -11.99 -1.51 0.65
CA GLN A 47 -11.02 -2.24 1.47
C GLN A 47 -9.87 -2.79 0.63
N MET A 48 -10.17 -3.45 -0.49
CA MET A 48 -9.13 -3.98 -1.39
C MET A 48 -8.26 -2.89 -2.00
N GLN A 49 -8.86 -1.74 -2.34
CA GLN A 49 -8.10 -0.60 -2.84
C GLN A 49 -7.18 -0.01 -1.76
N LEU A 50 -7.64 0.06 -0.51
CA LEU A 50 -6.81 0.49 0.62
C LEU A 50 -5.60 -0.44 0.81
N ASP A 51 -5.83 -1.74 0.81
CA ASP A 51 -4.76 -2.75 0.98
C ASP A 51 -3.72 -2.71 -0.16
N LYS A 52 -4.14 -2.32 -1.38
CA LYS A 52 -3.24 -2.23 -2.55
C LYS A 52 -2.48 -0.90 -2.63
N SER A 53 -3.16 0.21 -2.35
CA SER A 53 -2.63 1.56 -2.61
C SER A 53 -2.01 2.22 -1.38
N PHE A 54 -2.36 1.77 -0.18
CA PHE A 54 -1.86 2.36 1.05
C PHE A 54 -1.02 1.35 1.80
N THR A 55 0.26 1.66 1.94
CA THR A 55 1.12 0.94 2.86
C THR A 55 0.83 1.45 4.27
N ASN A 56 0.16 0.62 5.07
CA ASN A 56 0.21 0.82 6.51
C ASN A 56 1.63 0.47 6.97
N PRO A 57 2.22 1.23 7.91
CA PRO A 57 3.49 0.84 8.50
C PRO A 57 3.34 -0.59 9.05
N PRO A 58 4.30 -1.50 8.74
CA PRO A 58 4.20 -2.88 9.17
C PRO A 58 4.05 -2.96 10.69
N PRO A 59 3.26 -3.90 11.23
CA PRO A 59 3.07 -4.03 12.67
C PRO A 59 4.40 -4.18 13.40
N ARG A 60 4.48 -3.60 14.60
CA ARG A 60 5.70 -3.62 15.42
C ARG A 60 6.24 -5.03 15.65
N GLU A 61 5.36 -6.02 15.83
CA GLU A 61 5.73 -7.41 16.05
C GLU A 61 6.46 -8.02 14.85
N VAL A 62 6.03 -7.69 13.63
CA VAL A 62 6.70 -8.13 12.38
C VAL A 62 8.11 -7.55 12.31
N LEU A 63 8.26 -6.28 12.66
CA LEU A 63 9.57 -5.61 12.70
C LEU A 63 10.50 -6.22 13.77
N LEU A 64 9.95 -6.58 14.93
CA LEU A 64 10.72 -7.21 16.00
C LEU A 64 11.21 -8.61 15.61
N GLU A 65 10.38 -9.42 14.98
CA GLU A 65 10.81 -10.74 14.50
C GLU A 65 11.86 -10.62 13.40
N LEU A 66 11.68 -9.69 12.46
CA LEU A 66 12.69 -9.40 11.43
C LEU A 66 14.03 -8.98 12.07
N ALA A 67 13.98 -8.10 13.08
CA ALA A 67 15.16 -7.67 13.81
C ALA A 67 15.84 -8.84 14.53
N ARG A 68 15.08 -9.73 15.17
CA ARG A 68 15.62 -10.93 15.82
C ARG A 68 16.35 -11.83 14.83
N VAL A 69 15.75 -12.08 13.66
CA VAL A 69 16.34 -12.91 12.59
C VAL A 69 17.59 -12.26 12.01
N LYS A 70 17.60 -10.94 11.79
CA LYS A 70 18.75 -10.25 11.18
C LYS A 70 19.89 -10.02 12.17
N ASN A 71 19.59 -9.72 13.42
CA ASN A 71 20.58 -9.34 14.43
C ASN A 71 21.24 -10.55 15.11
N VAL A 72 20.85 -11.78 14.78
CA VAL A 72 21.53 -13.00 15.28
C VAL A 72 22.92 -13.16 14.68
N ASN A 73 23.15 -12.60 13.50
CA ASN A 73 24.44 -12.70 12.82
C ASN A 73 25.40 -11.67 13.42
N PRO A 74 26.52 -12.11 14.03
CA PRO A 74 27.50 -11.18 14.58
C PRO A 74 28.13 -10.35 13.45
N LEU A 75 28.53 -9.13 13.80
CA LEU A 75 29.20 -8.23 12.86
C LEU A 75 30.51 -8.87 12.36
N PRO A 76 30.86 -8.71 11.07
CA PRO A 76 32.15 -9.17 10.56
C PRO A 76 33.32 -8.54 11.32
N LEU A 77 34.41 -9.28 11.52
CA LEU A 77 35.61 -8.74 12.17
C LEU A 77 36.15 -7.54 11.39
N ILE A 78 36.38 -6.45 12.10
CA ILE A 78 36.99 -5.24 11.57
C ILE A 78 38.48 -5.53 11.32
N LYS A 79 38.96 -5.36 10.07
CA LYS A 79 40.39 -5.49 9.77
C LYS A 79 41.13 -4.22 10.24
N PRO A 80 42.38 -4.33 10.74
CA PRO A 80 43.12 -3.19 11.31
C PRO A 80 43.49 -2.08 10.30
N HIS A 81 43.42 -2.36 8.99
CA HIS A 81 43.65 -1.34 7.97
C HIS A 81 42.42 -0.44 7.82
N CYS A 82 42.53 0.79 8.31
CA CYS A 82 41.56 1.87 8.07
C CYS A 82 41.46 2.17 6.57
N GLY A 83 40.35 1.80 5.93
CA GLY A 83 40.07 2.12 4.53
C GLY A 83 38.65 1.74 4.10
N LEU A 84 38.18 2.32 2.99
CA LEU A 84 36.87 2.02 2.40
C LEU A 84 36.81 0.56 1.92
N ARG A 85 35.82 -0.19 2.40
CA ARG A 85 35.51 -1.54 1.91
C ARG A 85 34.57 -1.39 0.71
N LEU A 86 35.10 -1.56 -0.50
CA LEU A 86 34.26 -1.64 -1.69
C LEU A 86 33.65 -3.05 -1.79
N PRO A 87 32.38 -3.19 -2.20
CA PRO A 87 31.86 -4.46 -2.67
C PRO A 87 32.67 -4.97 -3.87
N PRO A 88 32.76 -6.30 -4.11
CA PRO A 88 33.39 -6.85 -5.30
C PRO A 88 32.71 -6.40 -6.61
#